data_AF-A0A3L6J8I9-F1
#
_entry.id   AF-A0A3L6J8I9-F1
#
_cell.length_a   1.000
_cell.length_b   1.000
_cell.length_c   1.000
_cell.angle_alpha   90.00
_cell.angle_beta   90.00
_cell.angle_gamma   90.00
#
_symmetry.space_group_name_H-M   'P 1'
#
loop_
_entity.id
_entity.type
_entity.pdbx_description
1 polymer ?
#
loop_
_entity_poly.entity_id
_entity_poly.type
_entity_poly.pdbx_seq_one_letter_code
_entity_poly.pdbx_strand_id
1 'polypeptide(L)'
;MRAEKVKAEFVNLLTHVGDFRETGFSMKCDVTYENLLLIIDGGKRVARLHARNISNVHLEKKAIRIAAMNFEIVEGGDTSVASGSIKIELGEQAAAWYKELWG
;
A
#
# COMPACT_ATOMS: atom_id res chain seq x y z
N MET A 1 0.98 -4.32 13.09
CA MET A 1 -0.44 -4.63 12.78
C MET A 1 -0.55 -5.48 11.52
N ARG A 2 -1.59 -6.31 11.39
CA ARG A 2 -1.76 -7.25 10.26
C ARG A 2 -3.23 -7.43 9.86
N ALA A 3 -3.49 -7.49 8.56
CA ALA A 3 -4.79 -7.80 7.97
C ALA A 3 -4.60 -8.79 6.82
N GLU A 4 -5.44 -9.81 6.76
CA GLU A 4 -5.31 -10.90 5.78
C GLU A 4 -6.43 -10.87 4.75
N LYS A 5 -6.12 -11.30 3.53
CA LYS A 5 -7.11 -11.48 2.46
C LYS A 5 -7.94 -10.23 2.15
N VAL A 6 -7.36 -9.04 2.39
CA VAL A 6 -7.98 -7.75 2.11
C VAL A 6 -7.72 -7.34 0.66
N LYS A 7 -8.52 -6.40 0.15
CA LYS A 7 -8.29 -5.81 -1.18
C LYS A 7 -7.44 -4.56 -1.02
N ALA A 8 -6.36 -4.47 -1.80
CA ALA A 8 -5.61 -3.24 -2.01
C ALA A 8 -5.81 -2.75 -3.45
N GLU A 9 -6.00 -1.45 -3.61
CA GLU A 9 -6.15 -0.78 -4.89
C GLU A 9 -5.10 0.33 -5.00
N PHE A 10 -4.31 0.27 -6.07
CA PHE A 10 -3.26 1.21 -6.40
C PHE A 10 -3.73 2.06 -7.57
N VAL A 11 -3.69 3.38 -7.43
CA VAL A 11 -4.18 4.32 -8.44
C VAL A 11 -3.23 5.49 -8.61
N ASN A 12 -3.25 6.09 -9.80
CA ASN A 12 -2.40 7.21 -10.19
C ASN A 12 -0.91 6.89 -9.99
N LEU A 13 -0.52 5.68 -10.37
CA LEU A 13 0.86 5.23 -10.27
C LEU A 13 1.74 5.96 -11.27
N LEU A 14 2.85 6.48 -10.76
CA LEU A 14 3.92 7.04 -11.55
C LEU A 14 5.23 6.34 -11.17
N THR A 15 5.74 5.54 -12.10
CA THR A 15 7.02 4.84 -11.92
C THR A 15 8.18 5.80 -12.17
N HIS A 16 9.07 5.91 -11.18
CA HIS A 16 10.28 6.73 -11.24
C HIS A 16 11.50 5.91 -11.65
N VAL A 17 11.55 4.64 -11.25
CA VAL A 17 12.64 3.70 -11.53
C VAL A 17 12.05 2.32 -11.78
N GLY A 18 12.61 1.58 -12.73
CA GLY A 18 12.17 0.22 -13.08
C GLY A 18 11.16 0.16 -14.22
N ASP A 19 10.71 -1.05 -14.53
CA ASP A 19 9.92 -1.34 -15.72
C ASP A 19 8.42 -1.49 -15.46
N PHE A 20 7.95 -1.27 -14.24
CA PHE A 20 6.53 -1.26 -13.95
C PHE A 20 5.83 -0.12 -14.72
N ARG A 21 4.92 -0.45 -15.66
CA ARG A 21 4.24 0.55 -16.53
C ARG A 21 2.77 0.76 -16.21
N GLU A 22 2.18 -0.03 -15.31
CA GLU A 22 0.75 0.11 -15.00
C GLU A 22 0.49 1.41 -14.22
N THR A 23 -0.55 2.14 -14.58
CA THR A 23 -0.99 3.37 -13.90
C THR A 23 -1.91 3.10 -12.70
N GLY A 24 -2.34 1.85 -12.54
CA GLY A 24 -3.14 1.38 -11.42
C GLY A 24 -3.48 -0.09 -11.55
N PHE A 25 -3.71 -0.73 -10.40
CA PHE A 25 -4.10 -2.13 -10.31
C PHE A 25 -4.78 -2.42 -8.98
N SER A 26 -5.42 -3.59 -8.86
CA SER A 26 -5.93 -4.05 -7.58
C SER A 26 -5.56 -5.51 -7.35
N MET A 27 -5.38 -5.88 -6.09
CA MET A 27 -5.03 -7.24 -5.71
C MET A 27 -5.64 -7.60 -4.36
N LYS A 28 -5.88 -8.90 -4.19
CA LYS A 28 -6.14 -9.48 -2.87
C LYS A 28 -4.79 -9.78 -2.22
N CYS A 29 -4.60 -9.31 -1.00
CA CYS A 29 -3.30 -9.31 -0.36
C CYS A 29 -3.40 -9.45 1.16
N ASP A 30 -2.27 -9.82 1.74
CA ASP A 30 -2.03 -9.67 3.17
C ASP A 30 -1.25 -8.39 3.42
N VAL A 31 -1.68 -7.59 4.39
CA VAL A 31 -1.09 -6.31 4.73
C VAL A 31 -0.49 -6.39 6.11
N THR A 32 0.79 -6.05 6.23
CA THR A 32 1.50 -5.98 7.50
C THR A 32 2.13 -4.61 7.65
N TYR A 33 2.05 -4.04 8.85
CA TYR A 33 2.78 -2.85 9.24
C TYR A 33 3.63 -3.17 10.46
N GLU A 34 4.95 -3.16 10.28
CA GLU A 34 5.95 -3.45 11.32
C GLU A 34 7.20 -2.61 11.09
N ASN A 35 7.87 -2.18 12.16
CA ASN A 35 9.14 -1.44 12.07
C ASN A 35 9.12 -0.26 11.08
N LEU A 36 8.03 0.51 11.07
CA LEU A 36 7.81 1.64 10.14
C LEU A 36 7.78 1.25 8.65
N LEU A 37 7.50 -0.02 8.34
CA LEU A 37 7.39 -0.56 7.00
C LEU A 37 6.00 -1.17 6.81
N LEU A 38 5.27 -0.66 5.82
CA LEU A 38 4.05 -1.25 5.31
C LEU A 38 4.40 -2.23 4.19
N ILE A 39 3.97 -3.47 4.31
CA ILE A 39 4.12 -4.52 3.30
C ILE A 39 2.72 -4.96 2.86
N ILE A 40 2.48 -4.93 1.55
CA ILE A 40 1.23 -5.36 0.91
C ILE A 40 1.59 -6.50 -0.03
N ASP A 41 1.35 -7.73 0.41
CA ASP A 41 1.78 -8.95 -0.28
C ASP A 41 0.60 -9.60 -1.02
N GLY A 42 0.61 -9.52 -2.35
CA GLY A 42 -0.33 -10.21 -3.24
C GLY A 42 0.21 -11.53 -3.81
N GLY A 43 1.29 -12.07 -3.27
CA GLY A 43 1.99 -13.27 -3.73
C GLY A 43 2.93 -12.98 -4.90
N LYS A 44 2.39 -12.79 -6.10
CA LYS A 44 3.22 -12.48 -7.29
C LYS A 44 3.80 -11.07 -7.27
N ARG A 45 3.08 -10.16 -6.62
CA ARG A 45 3.37 -8.74 -6.56
C ARG A 45 3.35 -8.29 -5.11
N VAL A 46 4.42 -7.64 -4.68
CA VAL A 46 4.57 -7.14 -3.31
C VAL A 46 4.85 -5.65 -3.37
N ALA A 47 4.06 -4.84 -2.66
CA ALA A 47 4.37 -3.44 -2.47
C ALA A 47 4.96 -3.19 -1.08
N ARG A 48 6.05 -2.43 -1.00
CA ARG A 48 6.71 -2.06 0.26
C ARG A 48 6.80 -0.55 0.36
N LEU A 49 6.30 -0.01 1.47
CA LEU A 49 6.21 1.42 1.72
C LEU A 49 6.75 1.74 3.11
N HIS A 50 7.88 2.44 3.16
CA HIS A 50 8.38 2.97 4.41
C HIS A 50 7.53 4.15 4.88
N ALA A 51 7.20 4.20 6.16
CA ALA A 51 6.38 5.25 6.77
C ALA A 51 6.85 6.68 6.46
N ARG A 52 8.16 6.91 6.35
CA ARG A 52 8.73 8.23 6.00
C ARG A 52 8.34 8.72 4.60
N ASN A 53 7.91 7.81 3.72
CA ASN A 53 7.48 8.14 2.37
C ASN A 53 5.94 8.28 2.25
N ILE A 54 5.21 8.14 3.36
CA ILE A 54 3.79 8.44 3.44
C ILE A 54 3.63 9.96 3.46
N SER A 55 2.95 10.51 2.46
CA SER A 55 2.68 11.94 2.38
C SER A 55 1.40 12.30 3.14
N ASN A 56 0.35 11.48 3.00
CA ASN A 56 -0.92 11.70 3.69
C ASN A 56 -1.69 10.38 3.86
N VAL A 57 -2.54 10.32 4.87
CA VAL A 57 -3.43 9.19 5.14
C VAL A 57 -4.83 9.70 5.42
N HIS A 58 -5.83 9.09 4.80
CA HIS A 58 -7.24 9.39 5.01
C HIS A 58 -7.99 8.15 5.48
N LEU A 59 -8.75 8.30 6.56
CA LEU A 59 -9.73 7.31 6.98
C LEU A 59 -10.97 7.41 6.09
N GLU A 60 -11.29 6.32 5.40
CA GLU A 60 -12.58 6.11 4.72
C GLU A 60 -13.46 5.17 5.55
N LYS A 61 -14.75 5.04 5.22
CA LYS A 61 -15.73 4.27 6.02
C LYS A 61 -15.28 2.85 6.37
N LYS A 62 -14.66 2.12 5.42
CA LYS A 62 -14.19 0.74 5.58
C LYS A 62 -12.79 0.51 4.98
N ALA A 63 -12.05 1.59 4.79
CA ALA A 63 -10.76 1.56 4.12
C ALA A 63 -9.85 2.66 4.64
N ILE A 64 -8.56 2.53 4.35
CA ILE A 64 -7.59 3.61 4.52
C ILE A 64 -7.00 3.93 3.16
N ARG A 65 -6.92 5.22 2.85
CA ARG A 65 -6.24 5.71 1.66
C ARG A 65 -4.93 6.36 2.05
N ILE A 66 -3.85 5.88 1.45
CA ILE A 66 -2.49 6.37 1.66
C ILE A 66 -2.06 7.04 0.37
N ALA A 67 -1.63 8.30 0.45
CA ALA A 67 -0.87 8.95 -0.60
C ALA A 67 0.61 8.79 -0.25
N ALA A 68 1.39 8.21 -1.15
CA ALA A 68 2.78 7.88 -0.89
C ALA A 68 3.68 8.17 -2.08
N MET A 69 4.93 8.49 -1.75
CA MET A 69 6.02 8.56 -2.72
C MET A 69 6.94 7.36 -2.54
N ASN A 70 7.79 7.08 -3.53
CA ASN A 70 8.93 6.17 -3.40
C ASN A 70 8.62 4.82 -2.70
N PHE A 71 7.49 4.18 -3.02
CA PHE A 71 7.25 2.81 -2.59
C PHE A 71 7.72 1.83 -3.66
N GLU A 72 8.17 0.68 -3.20
CA GLU A 72 8.67 -0.37 -4.06
C GLU A 72 7.52 -1.26 -4.51
N ILE A 73 7.49 -1.62 -5.79
CA ILE A 73 6.66 -2.68 -6.35
C ILE A 73 7.63 -3.76 -6.83
N VAL A 74 7.54 -4.94 -6.21
CA VAL A 74 8.36 -6.10 -6.54
C VAL A 74 7.49 -7.12 -7.27
N GLU A 75 7.87 -7.51 -8.49
CA GLU A 75 7.19 -8.51 -9.30
C GLU A 75 8.20 -9.32 -10.10
N GLY A 76 8.13 -10.65 -10.04
CA GLY A 76 9.04 -11.52 -10.81
C GLY A 76 10.53 -11.44 -10.43
N GLY A 77 10.86 -10.80 -9.29
CA GLY A 77 12.24 -10.53 -8.86
C GLY A 77 12.72 -9.12 -9.23
N ASP A 78 12.01 -8.42 -10.10
CA ASP A 78 12.31 -7.05 -10.47
C ASP A 78 11.68 -6.08 -9.48
N THR A 79 12.37 -4.97 -9.21
CA THR A 79 11.90 -3.91 -8.30
C THR A 79 11.73 -2.62 -9.07
N SER A 80 10.55 -2.02 -8.95
CA SER A 80 10.26 -0.68 -9.44
C SER A 80 9.92 0.25 -8.29
N VAL A 81 10.26 1.53 -8.42
CA VAL A 81 9.93 2.57 -7.43
C VAL A 81 8.87 3.47 -8.04
N ALA A 82 7.74 3.63 -7.35
CA ALA A 82 6.61 4.41 -7.80
C ALA A 82 6.08 5.36 -6.72
N SER A 83 5.30 6.34 -7.15
CA SER A 83 4.42 7.15 -6.30
C SER A 83 2.97 6.95 -6.73
N GLY A 84 2.03 7.29 -5.86
CA GLY A 84 0.60 7.18 -6.14
C GLY A 84 -0.24 7.07 -4.88
N SER A 85 -1.47 6.57 -5.05
CA SER A 85 -2.39 6.34 -3.94
C SER A 85 -2.71 4.86 -3.79
N ILE A 86 -2.71 4.40 -2.53
CA ILE A 86 -3.01 3.03 -2.13
C ILE A 86 -4.25 3.06 -1.24
N LYS A 87 -5.32 2.39 -1.65
CA LYS A 87 -6.52 2.17 -0.84
C LYS A 87 -6.49 0.74 -0.32
N ILE A 88 -6.62 0.56 0.99
CA ILE A 88 -6.63 -0.76 1.65
C ILE A 88 -8.00 -0.96 2.30
N GLU A 89 -8.76 -1.94 1.84
CA GLU A 89 -10.10 -2.26 2.34
C GLU A 89 -10.04 -3.14 3.59
N LEU A 90 -9.92 -2.48 4.75
CA LEU A 90 -9.76 -3.11 6.07
C LEU A 90 -11.08 -3.48 6.77
N GLY A 91 -12.23 -3.14 6.17
CA GLY A 91 -13.53 -3.37 6.78
C GLY A 91 -13.73 -2.53 8.05
N GLU A 92 -14.34 -3.13 9.07
CA GLU A 92 -14.58 -2.48 10.37
C GLU A 92 -13.27 -2.13 11.11
N GLN A 93 -12.13 -2.70 10.71
CA GLN A 93 -10.83 -2.42 11.34
C GLN A 93 -10.18 -1.12 10.87
N ALA A 94 -10.70 -0.48 9.81
CA ALA A 94 -10.10 0.72 9.23
C ALA A 94 -9.90 1.84 10.26
N ALA A 95 -10.89 2.10 11.12
CA ALA A 95 -10.79 3.15 12.13
C ALA A 95 -9.74 2.84 13.21
N ALA A 96 -9.66 1.57 13.64
CA ALA A 96 -8.66 1.14 14.62
C ALA A 96 -7.25 1.27 14.05
N TRP A 97 -7.06 0.81 12.80
CA TRP A 97 -5.79 0.94 12.10
C TRP A 97 -5.37 2.40 11.96
N TYR A 98 -6.30 3.26 11.55
CA TYR A 98 -6.02 4.68 11.35
C TYR A 98 -5.55 5.33 12.65
N LYS A 99 -6.28 5.11 13.74
CA LYS A 99 -5.98 5.69 15.05
C LYS A 99 -4.65 5.20 15.63
N GLU A 100 -4.34 3.92 15.48
CA GLU A 100 -3.12 3.34 16.06
C GLU A 100 -1.85 3.75 15.31
N LEU A 101 -1.91 3.87 13.97
CA LEU A 101 -0.72 4.14 13.15
C LEU A 101 -0.51 5.61 12.80
N TRP A 102 -1.58 6.41 12.74
CA TRP A 102 -1.52 7.79 12.22
C TRP A 102 -2.39 8.80 13.00
N GLY A 103 -3.05 8.38 14.08
CA GLY A 103 -3.94 9.22 14.89
C GLY A 103 -3.31 9.81 16.14
#